data_AF-A0ABD1EZ10-F1
#
_entry.id   AF-A0ABD1EZ10-F1
#
_cell.length_a   1.000
_cell.length_b   1.000
_cell.length_c   1.000
_cell.angle_alpha   90.00
_cell.angle_beta   90.00
_cell.angle_gamma   90.00
#
_symmetry.space_group_name_H-M   'P 1'
#
loop_
_entity.id
_entity.type
_entity.pdbx_description
1 polymer ?
#
loop_
_entity_poly.entity_id
_entity_poly.type
_entity_poly.pdbx_seq_one_letter_code
_entity_poly.pdbx_strand_id
1 'polypeptide(L)'
;MKTSLRSEFFKIPMKCAPLFGVFPGDILFPANKFTEKCYSIYSRACLVFLGIFLLTSYIQFVIIVFSDQIDYEELSRNFVIIPIFTVTMVRNILIQTPRFAEMIRKILRTERILENAHDKEIREICRSHSIELNRNIKIYLAMMIITEFSFISRPVLTPEIEIQINHNETLLVRELSLSLWLPFNQRDHFKGAYMFQIVYVIFVSCFETFGEFVLIAVIVFPIIQLKVLQHIFYNLEHYYMMMMKNHGFRTIDEAAFHTLKQCVDWHKEILNYVDEFNSLMSTCMFLDFIQSSLQIACVLIDMLTTKMVLMQFVAESGYLGILMFRLFLYYSYANDVIVMSQGLALAIYQSQWYEQSGQVKFMTFMLIMRNQKALNYKLGIFGYMSLNTYLSILHGAYSYVMLIYSVN
;
A
#
# COMPACT_ATOMS: atom_id res chain seq x y z
N MET A 1 -0.47 -21.08 -21.88
CA MET A 1 -0.76 -20.25 -20.69
C MET A 1 0.10 -18.97 -20.67
N LYS A 2 0.11 -18.13 -21.73
CA LYS A 2 1.16 -17.08 -21.86
C LYS A 2 0.80 -15.72 -22.48
N THR A 3 -0.47 -15.35 -22.70
CA THR A 3 -0.76 -14.08 -23.44
C THR A 3 -1.85 -13.15 -22.91
N SER A 4 -2.62 -13.44 -21.86
CA SER A 4 -3.83 -12.60 -21.62
C SER A 4 -3.74 -11.46 -20.59
N LEU A 5 -2.71 -11.37 -19.73
CA LEU A 5 -2.51 -10.21 -18.85
C LEU A 5 -1.02 -9.93 -18.59
N ARG A 6 -0.40 -9.13 -19.46
CA ARG A 6 0.87 -8.47 -19.16
C ARG A 6 0.53 -7.03 -18.76
N SER A 7 0.94 -6.65 -17.55
CA SER A 7 0.87 -5.29 -17.01
C SER A 7 2.25 -4.93 -16.51
N GLU A 8 2.79 -3.80 -16.94
CA GLU A 8 4.03 -3.26 -16.41
C GLU A 8 3.77 -2.58 -15.04
N PHE A 9 2.58 -2.04 -14.79
CA PHE A 9 2.17 -1.50 -13.47
C PHE A 9 2.07 -2.58 -12.40
N PHE A 10 1.38 -3.69 -12.70
CA PHE A 10 1.20 -4.78 -11.76
C PHE A 10 2.22 -5.92 -11.94
N LYS A 11 3.36 -5.67 -12.60
CA LYS A 11 4.33 -6.71 -12.97
C LYS A 11 4.78 -7.60 -11.81
N ILE A 12 5.05 -7.00 -10.65
CA ILE A 12 5.43 -7.70 -9.42
C ILE A 12 4.17 -8.16 -8.65
N PRO A 13 3.18 -7.29 -8.36
CA PRO A 13 1.96 -7.71 -7.66
C PRO A 13 1.25 -8.91 -8.32
N MET A 14 1.06 -8.92 -9.64
CA MET A 14 0.39 -10.01 -10.35
C MET A 14 1.18 -11.32 -10.40
N LYS A 15 2.46 -11.33 -10.03
CA LYS A 15 3.24 -12.57 -9.92
C LYS A 15 3.31 -13.08 -8.50
N CYS A 16 3.48 -12.18 -7.53
CA CYS A 16 3.72 -12.53 -6.15
C CYS A 16 2.43 -12.61 -5.31
N ALA A 17 1.52 -11.65 -5.45
CA ALA A 17 0.27 -11.63 -4.69
C ALA A 17 -0.63 -12.86 -4.93
N PRO A 18 -0.69 -13.46 -6.15
CA PRO A 18 -1.45 -14.68 -6.33
C PRO A 18 -0.91 -15.87 -5.53
N LEU A 19 0.40 -15.96 -5.32
CA LEU A 19 1.02 -17.05 -4.57
C LEU A 19 0.52 -17.11 -3.13
N PHE A 20 0.09 -15.97 -2.56
CA PHE A 20 -0.42 -15.87 -1.19
C PHE A 20 -1.94 -15.64 -1.14
N GLY A 21 -2.65 -15.81 -2.27
CA GLY A 21 -4.11 -15.69 -2.30
C GLY A 21 -4.64 -14.25 -2.16
N VAL A 22 -3.80 -13.24 -2.33
CA VAL A 22 -4.15 -11.82 -2.12
C VAL A 22 -4.84 -11.19 -3.33
N PHE A 23 -4.47 -11.58 -4.55
CA PHE A 23 -4.94 -10.94 -5.78
C PHE A 23 -6.33 -11.47 -6.20
N PRO A 24 -7.21 -10.68 -6.85
CA PRO A 24 -8.50 -11.18 -7.31
C PRO A 24 -8.38 -12.27 -8.39
N GLY A 25 -9.00 -13.42 -8.15
CA GLY A 25 -8.89 -14.62 -8.99
C GLY A 25 -9.54 -14.51 -10.37
N ASP A 26 -10.62 -13.74 -10.46
CA ASP A 26 -11.39 -13.47 -11.67
C ASP A 26 -10.57 -12.71 -12.72
N ILE A 27 -9.62 -11.88 -12.27
CA ILE A 27 -8.69 -11.14 -13.14
C ILE A 27 -7.57 -12.05 -13.66
N LEU A 28 -7.11 -12.99 -12.84
CA LEU A 28 -6.01 -13.90 -13.20
C LEU A 28 -6.43 -14.99 -14.20
N PHE A 29 -7.62 -15.54 -14.02
CA PHE A 29 -8.09 -16.72 -14.75
C PHE A 29 -9.40 -16.47 -15.52
N PRO A 30 -9.49 -15.44 -16.38
CA PRO A 30 -10.76 -15.06 -17.03
C PRO A 30 -11.33 -16.13 -17.97
N ALA A 31 -10.47 -17.01 -18.52
CA ALA A 31 -10.87 -18.03 -19.48
C ALA A 31 -11.24 -19.39 -18.85
N ASN A 32 -10.81 -19.68 -17.61
CA ASN A 32 -11.00 -20.99 -16.99
C ASN A 32 -11.67 -20.88 -15.62
N LYS A 33 -13.00 -21.01 -15.64
CA LYS A 33 -13.85 -20.96 -14.44
C LYS A 33 -13.48 -22.00 -13.38
N PHE A 34 -12.93 -23.16 -13.77
CA PHE A 34 -12.50 -24.18 -12.80
C PHE A 34 -11.27 -23.69 -12.02
N THR A 35 -10.24 -23.21 -12.72
CA THR A 35 -9.03 -22.67 -12.10
C THR A 35 -9.33 -21.44 -11.24
N GLU A 36 -10.22 -20.56 -11.70
CA GLU A 36 -10.72 -19.43 -10.92
C GLU A 36 -11.37 -19.89 -9.61
N LYS A 37 -12.24 -20.91 -9.67
CA LYS A 37 -12.91 -21.44 -8.47
C LYS A 37 -11.91 -22.07 -7.50
N CYS A 38 -10.96 -22.87 -7.99
CA CYS A 38 -9.88 -23.43 -7.17
C CYS A 38 -9.05 -22.34 -6.51
N TYR A 39 -8.70 -21.29 -7.25
CA TYR A 39 -7.97 -20.14 -6.72
C TYR A 39 -8.79 -19.36 -5.67
N SER A 40 -10.09 -19.18 -5.88
CA SER A 40 -10.96 -18.53 -4.90
C SER A 40 -11.04 -19.33 -3.59
N ILE A 41 -11.10 -20.66 -3.67
CA ILE A 41 -11.03 -21.54 -2.49
C ILE A 41 -9.68 -21.37 -1.78
N TYR A 42 -8.58 -21.36 -2.53
CA TYR A 42 -7.23 -21.14 -2.00
C TYR A 42 -7.09 -19.77 -1.30
N SER A 43 -7.53 -18.69 -1.95
CA SER A 43 -7.52 -17.33 -1.37
C SER A 43 -8.32 -17.25 -0.07
N ARG A 44 -9.49 -17.89 -0.02
CA ARG A 44 -10.27 -17.98 1.23
C ARG A 44 -9.56 -18.80 2.30
N ALA A 45 -8.88 -19.89 1.93
CA ALA A 45 -8.08 -20.67 2.87
C ALA A 45 -6.92 -19.84 3.45
N CYS A 46 -6.24 -19.04 2.63
CA CYS A 46 -5.21 -18.10 3.09
C CYS A 46 -5.77 -17.05 4.08
N LEU A 47 -6.95 -16.51 3.80
CA LEU A 47 -7.64 -15.59 4.73
C LEU A 47 -8.03 -16.26 6.05
N VAL A 48 -8.52 -17.51 6.01
CA VAL A 48 -8.82 -18.30 7.21
C VAL A 48 -7.55 -18.55 8.02
N PHE A 49 -6.44 -18.86 7.36
CA PHE A 49 -5.15 -19.03 8.01
C PHE A 49 -4.67 -17.76 8.74
N LEU A 50 -4.80 -16.58 8.10
CA LEU A 50 -4.56 -15.31 8.78
C LEU A 50 -5.53 -15.06 9.95
N GLY A 51 -6.79 -15.48 9.83
CA GLY A 51 -7.76 -15.41 10.92
C GLY A 51 -7.37 -16.27 12.12
N ILE A 52 -6.82 -17.48 11.87
CA ILE A 52 -6.28 -18.35 12.92
C ILE A 52 -5.06 -17.68 13.59
N PHE A 53 -4.17 -17.05 12.81
CA PHE A 53 -3.05 -16.25 13.35
C PHE A 53 -3.55 -15.20 14.32
N LEU A 54 -4.51 -14.38 13.90
CA LEU A 54 -5.07 -13.33 14.73
C LEU A 54 -5.70 -13.89 16.00
N LEU A 55 -6.47 -14.98 15.89
CA LEU A 55 -7.07 -15.64 17.05
C LEU A 55 -5.99 -16.08 18.05
N THR A 56 -4.89 -16.69 17.59
CA THR A 56 -3.79 -17.10 18.48
C THR A 56 -3.08 -15.91 19.13
N SER A 57 -2.91 -14.79 18.41
CA SER A 57 -2.35 -13.56 18.98
C SER A 57 -3.28 -12.92 20.01
N TYR A 58 -4.59 -12.88 19.74
CA TYR A 58 -5.57 -12.36 20.69
C TYR A 58 -5.64 -13.21 21.96
N ILE A 59 -5.60 -14.55 21.83
CA ILE A 59 -5.55 -15.45 23.00
C ILE A 59 -4.30 -15.17 23.83
N GLN A 60 -3.14 -15.04 23.18
CA GLN A 60 -1.89 -14.72 23.88
C GLN A 60 -1.97 -13.37 24.61
N PHE A 61 -2.51 -12.35 23.95
CA PHE A 61 -2.72 -11.03 24.57
C PHE A 61 -3.62 -11.10 25.80
N VAL A 62 -4.71 -11.86 25.73
CA VAL A 62 -5.60 -12.08 26.88
C VAL A 62 -4.84 -12.79 28.01
N ILE A 63 -4.07 -13.83 27.72
CA ILE A 63 -3.29 -14.55 28.74
C ILE A 63 -2.30 -13.61 29.46
N ILE A 64 -1.59 -12.76 28.71
CA ILE A 64 -0.61 -11.80 29.27
C ILE A 64 -1.30 -10.74 30.14
N VAL A 65 -2.47 -10.26 29.73
CA VAL A 65 -3.20 -9.22 30.49
C VAL A 65 -3.78 -9.79 31.80
N PHE A 66 -4.10 -11.08 31.83
CA PHE A 66 -4.68 -11.76 33.00
C PHE A 66 -3.66 -12.55 33.83
N SER A 67 -2.36 -12.48 33.53
CA SER A 67 -1.32 -13.10 34.36
C SER A 67 -1.03 -12.28 35.63
N ASP A 68 -0.67 -12.97 36.72
CA ASP A 68 -0.40 -12.33 38.02
C ASP A 68 0.79 -11.34 37.98
N GLN A 69 1.71 -11.53 37.03
CA GLN A 69 2.79 -10.60 36.68
C GLN A 69 2.70 -10.29 35.19
N ILE A 70 2.65 -9.00 34.84
CA ILE A 70 2.56 -8.55 33.45
C ILE A 70 3.97 -8.39 32.89
N ASP A 71 4.30 -9.17 31.86
CA ASP A 71 5.49 -8.95 31.04
C ASP A 71 5.22 -7.80 30.05
N TYR A 72 5.77 -6.62 30.35
CA TYR A 72 5.59 -5.43 29.54
C TYR A 72 6.25 -5.54 28.15
N GLU A 73 7.32 -6.32 28.00
CA GLU A 73 7.99 -6.51 26.71
C GLU A 73 7.16 -7.42 25.80
N GLU A 74 6.59 -8.49 26.36
CA GLU A 74 5.67 -9.39 25.65
C GLU A 74 4.36 -8.67 25.28
N LEU A 75 3.86 -7.83 26.18
CA LEU A 75 2.67 -7.00 25.95
C LEU A 75 2.90 -5.98 24.82
N SER A 76 4.02 -5.26 24.83
CA SER A 76 4.40 -4.28 23.78
C SER A 76 4.44 -4.95 22.39
N ARG A 77 5.10 -6.11 22.29
CA ARG A 77 5.18 -6.90 21.04
C ARG A 77 3.80 -7.28 20.51
N ASN A 78 2.91 -7.80 21.36
CA ASN A 78 1.54 -8.15 20.96
C ASN A 78 0.70 -6.93 20.58
N PHE A 79 0.89 -5.80 21.27
CA PHE A 79 0.19 -4.55 21.00
C PHE A 79 0.55 -3.95 19.64
N VAL A 80 1.73 -4.28 19.10
CA VAL A 80 2.13 -3.92 17.73
C VAL A 80 1.60 -4.92 16.69
N ILE A 81 1.73 -6.22 16.96
CA ILE A 81 1.40 -7.32 16.03
C ILE A 81 -0.10 -7.43 15.76
N ILE A 82 -0.94 -7.26 16.77
CA ILE A 82 -2.39 -7.45 16.62
C ILE A 82 -3.00 -6.39 15.68
N PRO A 83 -2.76 -5.08 15.87
CA PRO A 83 -3.28 -4.05 14.96
C PRO A 83 -2.82 -4.21 13.52
N ILE A 84 -1.53 -4.50 13.26
CA ILE A 84 -1.01 -4.64 11.88
C ILE A 84 -1.73 -5.76 11.12
N PHE A 85 -1.91 -6.92 11.75
CA PHE A 85 -2.58 -8.05 11.08
C PHE A 85 -4.10 -7.88 11.03
N THR A 86 -4.69 -7.15 11.97
CA THR A 86 -6.12 -6.77 11.91
C THR A 86 -6.38 -5.86 10.72
N VAL A 87 -5.56 -4.81 10.52
CA VAL A 87 -5.65 -3.93 9.35
C VAL A 87 -5.38 -4.71 8.07
N THR A 88 -4.39 -5.61 8.07
CA THR A 88 -4.08 -6.48 6.94
C THR A 88 -5.27 -7.37 6.56
N MET A 89 -5.99 -7.92 7.53
CA MET A 89 -7.19 -8.72 7.30
C MET A 89 -8.30 -7.87 6.67
N VAL A 90 -8.60 -6.70 7.23
CA VAL A 90 -9.60 -5.76 6.68
C VAL A 90 -9.24 -5.37 5.24
N ARG A 91 -7.98 -4.98 5.00
CA ARG A 91 -7.46 -4.61 3.68
C ARG A 91 -7.66 -5.74 2.66
N ASN A 92 -7.31 -6.97 3.01
CA ASN A 92 -7.43 -8.09 2.09
C ASN A 92 -8.90 -8.47 1.81
N ILE A 93 -9.78 -8.38 2.80
CA ILE A 93 -11.22 -8.53 2.58
C ILE A 93 -11.73 -7.50 1.55
N LEU A 94 -11.28 -6.24 1.67
CA LEU A 94 -11.64 -5.18 0.73
C LEU A 94 -11.05 -5.42 -0.68
N ILE A 95 -9.80 -5.89 -0.78
CA ILE A 95 -9.15 -6.22 -2.07
C ILE A 95 -9.93 -7.30 -2.82
N GLN A 96 -10.51 -8.27 -2.12
CA GLN A 96 -11.29 -9.36 -2.70
C GLN A 96 -12.72 -8.94 -3.11
N THR A 97 -13.13 -7.70 -2.88
CA THR A 97 -14.45 -7.21 -3.29
C THR A 97 -14.53 -7.02 -4.81
N PRO A 98 -15.72 -7.23 -5.42
CA PRO A 98 -15.89 -7.02 -6.86
C PRO A 98 -15.68 -5.56 -7.28
N ARG A 99 -15.94 -4.60 -6.38
CA ARG A 99 -15.70 -3.17 -6.60
C ARG A 99 -14.20 -2.87 -6.74
N PHE A 100 -13.37 -3.43 -5.84
CA PHE A 100 -11.92 -3.28 -5.94
C PHE A 100 -11.36 -3.99 -7.18
N ALA A 101 -11.87 -5.18 -7.52
CA ALA A 101 -11.51 -5.86 -8.75
C ALA A 101 -11.83 -5.01 -9.99
N GLU A 102 -12.96 -4.29 -10.03
CA GLU A 102 -13.27 -3.37 -11.13
C GLU A 102 -12.28 -2.20 -11.21
N MET A 103 -11.76 -1.70 -10.09
CA MET A 103 -10.70 -0.69 -10.12
C MET A 103 -9.43 -1.24 -10.79
N ILE A 104 -9.00 -2.46 -10.45
CA ILE A 104 -7.86 -3.10 -11.12
C ILE A 104 -8.16 -3.31 -12.61
N ARG A 105 -9.37 -3.74 -12.97
CA ARG A 105 -9.75 -3.88 -14.39
C ARG A 105 -9.70 -2.56 -15.14
N LYS A 106 -10.11 -1.44 -14.52
CA LYS A 106 -9.97 -0.10 -15.10
C LYS A 106 -8.50 0.23 -15.36
N ILE A 107 -7.61 -0.03 -14.40
CA ILE A 107 -6.16 0.18 -14.56
C ILE A 107 -5.63 -0.60 -15.75
N LEU A 108 -5.91 -1.90 -15.81
CA LEU A 108 -5.44 -2.78 -16.88
C LEU A 108 -5.98 -2.39 -18.26
N ARG A 109 -7.23 -1.91 -18.33
CA ARG A 109 -7.82 -1.40 -19.58
C ARG A 109 -7.13 -0.11 -20.03
N THR A 110 -6.96 0.85 -19.13
CA THR A 110 -6.32 2.13 -19.44
C THR A 110 -4.84 1.94 -19.80
N GLU A 111 -4.11 1.08 -19.09
CA GLU A 111 -2.72 0.75 -19.43
C GLU A 111 -2.58 0.25 -20.87
N ARG A 112 -3.44 -0.68 -21.31
CA ARG A 112 -3.45 -1.16 -22.69
C ARG A 112 -3.75 -0.07 -23.70
N ILE A 113 -4.66 0.86 -23.38
CA ILE A 113 -4.99 1.98 -24.26
C ILE A 113 -3.78 2.91 -24.39
N LEU A 114 -3.12 3.22 -23.27
CA LEU A 114 -1.96 4.10 -23.23
C LEU A 114 -0.72 3.49 -23.87
N GLU A 115 -0.49 2.18 -23.72
CA GLU A 115 0.61 1.46 -24.39
C GLU A 115 0.45 1.45 -25.92
N ASN A 116 -0.79 1.41 -26.40
CA ASN A 116 -1.12 1.44 -27.83
C ASN A 116 -1.34 2.87 -28.37
N ALA A 117 -1.13 3.91 -27.55
CA ALA A 117 -1.24 5.28 -27.99
C ALA A 117 -0.23 5.57 -29.12
N HIS A 118 -0.68 6.31 -30.13
CA HIS A 118 0.18 6.72 -31.25
C HIS A 118 1.32 7.65 -30.79
N ASP A 119 1.07 8.45 -29.75
CA ASP A 119 2.04 9.38 -29.19
C ASP A 119 3.15 8.64 -28.43
N LYS A 120 4.40 8.88 -28.83
CA LYS A 120 5.58 8.31 -28.19
C LYS A 120 5.79 8.89 -26.79
N GLU A 121 5.47 10.16 -26.57
CA GLU A 121 5.65 10.82 -25.27
C GLU A 121 4.67 10.28 -24.22
N ILE A 122 3.41 10.05 -24.59
CA ILE A 122 2.43 9.37 -23.71
C ILE A 122 2.96 8.00 -23.26
N ARG A 123 3.51 7.22 -24.20
CA ARG A 123 4.08 5.90 -23.89
C ARG A 123 5.29 6.01 -22.96
N GLU A 124 6.15 7.01 -23.16
CA GLU A 124 7.32 7.24 -22.31
C GLU A 124 6.93 7.69 -20.89
N ILE A 125 5.89 8.53 -20.75
CA ILE A 125 5.31 8.91 -19.46
C ILE A 125 4.83 7.67 -18.71
N CYS A 126 4.07 6.78 -19.36
CA CYS A 126 3.57 5.56 -18.72
C CYS A 126 4.71 4.61 -18.33
N ARG A 127 5.69 4.45 -19.22
CA ARG A 127 6.83 3.55 -19.03
C ARG A 127 7.74 4.01 -17.89
N SER A 128 8.09 5.29 -17.84
CA SER A 128 8.94 5.87 -16.78
C SER A 128 8.33 5.66 -15.39
N HIS A 129 7.03 5.93 -15.23
CA HIS A 129 6.32 5.72 -13.96
C HIS A 129 6.21 4.25 -13.57
N SER A 130 5.95 3.37 -14.54
CA SER A 130 5.94 1.93 -14.28
C SER A 130 7.31 1.43 -13.81
N ILE A 131 8.40 1.96 -14.37
CA ILE A 131 9.77 1.63 -13.96
C ILE A 131 10.04 2.13 -12.55
N GLU A 132 9.67 3.36 -12.23
CA GLU A 132 9.82 3.94 -10.90
C GLU A 132 9.04 3.15 -9.83
N LEU A 133 7.77 2.85 -10.08
CA LEU A 133 6.94 2.04 -9.19
C LEU A 133 7.57 0.67 -8.95
N ASN A 134 7.98 -0.02 -10.01
CA ASN A 134 8.63 -1.33 -9.90
C ASN A 134 9.98 -1.26 -9.17
N ARG A 135 10.74 -0.18 -9.32
CA ARG A 135 11.99 0.04 -8.60
C ARG A 135 11.71 0.19 -7.10
N ASN A 136 10.74 1.03 -6.73
CA ASN A 136 10.39 1.26 -5.33
C ASN A 136 9.82 -0.01 -4.66
N ILE A 137 8.98 -0.78 -5.37
CA ILE A 137 8.50 -2.10 -4.91
C ILE A 137 9.66 -3.08 -4.70
N LYS A 138 10.65 -3.11 -5.60
CA LYS A 138 11.84 -3.98 -5.43
C LYS A 138 12.69 -3.58 -4.23
N ILE A 139 12.88 -2.28 -4.02
CA ILE A 139 13.60 -1.76 -2.85
C ILE A 139 12.86 -2.18 -1.58
N TYR A 140 11.53 -1.99 -1.54
CA TYR A 140 10.73 -2.42 -0.40
C TYR A 140 10.85 -3.94 -0.17
N LEU A 141 10.68 -4.75 -1.22
CA LEU A 141 10.83 -6.20 -1.13
C LEU A 141 12.23 -6.62 -0.62
N ALA A 142 13.30 -5.95 -1.07
CA ALA A 142 14.65 -6.23 -0.61
C ALA A 142 14.83 -5.90 0.88
N MET A 143 14.34 -4.74 1.33
CA MET A 143 14.35 -4.36 2.75
C MET A 143 13.59 -5.38 3.61
N MET A 144 12.41 -5.81 3.13
CA MET A 144 11.57 -6.81 3.80
C MET A 144 12.29 -8.16 3.95
N ILE A 145 12.90 -8.68 2.89
CA ILE A 145 13.65 -9.95 2.94
C ILE A 145 14.81 -9.89 3.95
N ILE A 146 15.54 -8.77 3.99
CA ILE A 146 16.66 -8.58 4.92
C ILE A 146 16.17 -8.58 6.37
N THR A 147 15.08 -7.84 6.63
CA THR A 147 14.53 -7.70 7.99
C THR A 147 13.88 -8.99 8.46
N GLU A 148 13.19 -9.70 7.58
CA GLU A 148 12.61 -11.03 7.84
C GLU A 148 13.71 -12.04 8.21
N PHE A 149 14.81 -12.07 7.46
CA PHE A 149 15.96 -12.92 7.79
C PHE A 149 16.56 -12.56 9.16
N SER A 150 16.66 -11.26 9.47
CA SER A 150 17.12 -10.79 10.78
C SER A 150 16.18 -11.21 11.91
N PHE A 151 14.86 -11.18 11.68
CA PHE A 151 13.85 -11.56 12.65
C PHE A 151 13.85 -13.07 12.92
N ILE A 152 13.92 -13.89 11.87
CA ILE A 152 13.99 -15.35 11.97
C ILE A 152 15.28 -15.80 12.66
N SER A 153 16.41 -15.15 12.41
CA SER A 153 17.69 -15.53 13.02
C SER A 153 17.81 -15.14 14.51
N ARG A 154 16.97 -14.22 15.02
CA ARG A 154 17.04 -13.71 16.39
C ARG A 154 17.03 -14.82 17.46
N PRO A 155 16.09 -15.79 17.50
CA PRO A 155 16.08 -16.86 18.51
C PRO A 155 17.31 -17.77 18.50
N VAL A 156 18.01 -17.88 17.36
CA VAL A 156 19.23 -18.69 17.23
C VAL A 156 20.43 -17.94 17.79
N LEU A 157 20.48 -16.63 17.55
CA LEU A 157 21.60 -15.76 17.89
C LEU A 157 21.55 -15.22 19.32
N THR A 158 20.36 -15.09 19.92
CA THR A 158 20.22 -14.67 21.32
C THR A 158 20.55 -15.83 22.26
N PRO A 159 21.39 -15.60 23.29
CA PRO A 159 21.68 -16.62 24.29
C PRO A 159 20.41 -16.99 25.07
N GLU A 160 20.41 -18.20 25.62
CA GLU A 160 19.31 -18.71 26.45
C GLU A 160 19.19 -17.87 27.73
N ILE A 161 17.95 -17.54 28.11
CA ILE A 161 17.66 -16.79 29.32
C ILE A 161 17.50 -17.79 30.46
N GLU A 162 18.21 -17.55 31.57
CA GLU A 162 18.06 -18.34 32.78
C GLU A 162 16.85 -17.82 33.58
N ILE A 163 15.77 -18.60 33.62
CA ILE A 163 14.61 -18.31 34.47
C ILE A 163 14.70 -19.22 35.70
N GLN A 164 14.79 -18.61 36.89
CA GLN A 164 14.65 -19.34 38.16
C GLN A 164 13.18 -19.57 38.46
N ILE A 165 12.73 -20.82 38.36
CA ILE A 165 11.32 -21.17 38.65
C ILE A 165 11.11 -21.45 40.14
N ASN A 166 12.14 -21.93 40.84
CA ASN A 166 12.18 -22.18 42.29
C ASN A 166 13.61 -22.00 42.83
N HIS A 167 13.77 -21.90 44.16
CA HIS A 167 15.08 -21.67 44.82
C HIS A 167 16.20 -22.66 44.43
N ASN A 168 15.86 -23.82 43.81
CA ASN A 168 16.82 -24.87 43.44
C ASN A 168 16.78 -25.27 41.94
N GLU A 169 16.00 -24.61 41.08
CA GLU A 169 15.92 -24.97 39.66
C GLU A 169 16.09 -23.74 38.75
N THR A 170 17.21 -23.70 38.02
CA THR A 170 17.47 -22.78 36.92
C THR A 170 17.09 -23.46 35.60
N LEU A 171 16.21 -22.82 34.83
CA LEU A 171 15.76 -23.33 33.55
C LEU A 171 16.20 -22.38 32.44
N LEU A 172 16.96 -22.91 31.48
CA LEU A 172 17.39 -22.22 30.28
C LEU A 172 16.22 -22.21 29.28
N VAL A 173 15.62 -21.04 29.06
CA VAL A 173 14.52 -20.85 28.12
C VAL A 173 15.02 -20.02 26.95
N ARG A 174 14.77 -20.52 25.73
CA ARG A 174 15.01 -19.78 24.50
C ARG A 174 13.72 -19.13 24.05
N GLU A 175 13.70 -17.81 23.97
CA GLU A 175 12.54 -17.08 23.47
C GLU A 175 12.33 -17.32 21.98
N LEU A 176 11.07 -17.57 21.62
CA LEU A 176 10.61 -17.64 20.24
C LEU A 176 10.49 -16.23 19.65
N SER A 177 10.55 -16.12 18.32
CA SER A 177 10.56 -14.81 17.64
C SER A 177 9.21 -14.08 17.76
N LEU A 178 8.11 -14.83 17.74
CA LEU A 178 6.78 -14.31 18.01
C LEU A 178 6.26 -14.82 19.37
N SER A 179 5.69 -13.90 20.15
CA SER A 179 4.81 -14.25 21.25
C SER A 179 3.45 -14.67 20.67
N LEU A 180 3.24 -15.98 20.59
CA LEU A 180 2.00 -16.59 20.09
C LEU A 180 1.57 -17.70 21.03
N TRP A 181 0.27 -17.80 21.26
CA TRP A 181 -0.29 -18.94 21.98
C TRP A 181 -0.31 -20.16 21.05
N LEU A 182 0.25 -21.28 21.53
CA LEU A 182 0.23 -22.57 20.82
C LEU A 182 -0.48 -23.60 21.70
N PRO A 183 -1.29 -24.50 21.12
CA PRO A 183 -2.07 -25.49 21.88
C PRO A 183 -1.22 -26.63 22.47
N PHE A 184 0.10 -26.58 22.30
CA PHE A 184 1.06 -27.56 22.81
C PHE A 184 2.18 -26.85 23.57
N ASN A 185 2.80 -27.56 24.51
CA ASN A 185 3.89 -27.01 25.32
C ASN A 185 5.11 -26.71 24.44
N GLN A 186 5.42 -25.41 24.29
CA GLN A 186 6.53 -24.91 23.48
C GLN A 186 7.88 -25.38 24.02
N ARG A 187 7.96 -25.64 25.34
CA ARG A 187 9.18 -26.06 26.04
C ARG A 187 9.61 -27.46 25.62
N ASP A 188 8.66 -28.40 25.58
CA ASP A 188 8.94 -29.81 25.26
C ASP A 188 9.22 -30.02 23.76
N HIS A 189 8.67 -29.14 22.90
CA HIS A 189 8.71 -29.26 21.44
C HIS A 189 9.31 -28.03 20.76
N PHE A 190 10.35 -27.42 21.37
CA PHE A 190 10.93 -26.15 20.90
C PHE A 190 11.29 -26.14 19.41
N LYS A 191 11.98 -27.17 18.91
CA LYS A 191 12.39 -27.27 17.49
C LYS A 191 11.19 -27.27 16.54
N GLY A 192 10.12 -27.98 16.92
CA GLY A 192 8.88 -28.03 16.14
C GLY A 192 8.14 -26.69 16.17
N ALA A 193 8.03 -26.08 17.35
CA ALA A 193 7.44 -24.76 17.54
C ALA A 193 8.17 -23.69 16.70
N TYR A 194 9.50 -23.70 16.73
CA TYR A 194 10.34 -22.78 15.98
C TYR A 194 10.19 -22.95 14.47
N MET A 195 10.23 -24.19 13.95
CA MET A 195 10.01 -24.45 12.52
C MET A 195 8.61 -24.03 12.06
N PHE A 196 7.60 -24.28 12.89
CA PHE A 196 6.24 -23.82 12.62
C PHE A 196 6.17 -22.29 12.57
N GLN A 197 6.76 -21.59 13.54
CA GLN A 197 6.78 -20.13 13.55
C GLN A 197 7.50 -19.53 12.34
N ILE A 198 8.61 -20.11 11.87
CA ILE A 198 9.28 -19.63 10.64
C ILE A 198 8.31 -19.64 9.46
N VAL A 199 7.60 -20.76 9.24
CA VAL A 199 6.63 -20.88 8.14
C VAL A 199 5.48 -19.87 8.34
N TYR A 200 5.03 -19.70 9.57
CA TYR A 200 3.95 -18.81 9.94
C TYR A 200 4.30 -17.33 9.67
N VAL A 201 5.47 -16.89 10.12
CA VAL A 201 5.94 -15.51 9.94
C VAL A 201 6.11 -15.21 8.45
N ILE A 202 6.81 -16.07 7.71
CA ILE A 202 7.02 -15.89 6.26
C ILE A 202 5.69 -15.77 5.53
N PHE A 203 4.72 -16.64 5.85
CA PHE A 203 3.42 -16.58 5.22
C PHE A 203 2.71 -15.25 5.49
N VAL A 204 2.64 -14.87 6.76
CA VAL A 204 1.88 -13.70 7.22
C VAL A 204 2.53 -12.40 6.77
N SER A 205 3.86 -12.28 6.82
CA SER A 205 4.60 -11.12 6.31
C SER A 205 4.49 -10.99 4.79
N CYS A 206 4.61 -12.09 4.05
CA CYS A 206 4.37 -12.06 2.60
C CYS A 206 2.92 -11.66 2.27
N PHE A 207 1.94 -12.19 3.00
CA PHE A 207 0.53 -11.87 2.81
C PHE A 207 0.25 -10.37 3.06
N GLU A 208 0.85 -9.82 4.11
CA GLU A 208 0.82 -8.39 4.43
C GLU A 208 1.42 -7.56 3.29
N THR A 209 2.68 -7.82 2.93
CA THR A 209 3.47 -7.01 2.00
C THR A 209 2.92 -7.06 0.58
N PHE A 210 2.46 -8.23 0.09
CA PHE A 210 1.88 -8.29 -1.25
C PHE A 210 0.52 -7.61 -1.35
N GLY A 211 -0.25 -7.55 -0.26
CA GLY A 211 -1.47 -6.73 -0.20
C GLY A 211 -1.16 -5.25 -0.37
N GLU A 212 -0.06 -4.79 0.20
CA GLU A 212 0.39 -3.40 0.06
C GLU A 212 0.87 -3.06 -1.33
N PHE A 213 1.60 -3.95 -1.98
CA PHE A 213 2.05 -3.70 -3.36
C PHE A 213 0.87 -3.52 -4.32
N VAL A 214 -0.23 -4.26 -4.11
CA VAL A 214 -1.48 -4.06 -4.85
C VAL A 214 -2.07 -2.69 -4.56
N LEU A 215 -2.11 -2.29 -3.28
CA LEU A 215 -2.66 -1.00 -2.85
C LEU A 215 -1.85 0.19 -3.38
N ILE A 216 -0.51 0.14 -3.30
CA ILE A 216 0.39 1.16 -3.85
C ILE A 216 0.16 1.33 -5.36
N ALA A 217 0.06 0.24 -6.12
CA ALA A 217 -0.19 0.30 -7.56
C ALA A 217 -1.54 0.97 -7.89
N VAL A 218 -2.57 0.73 -7.08
CA VAL A 218 -3.90 1.37 -7.21
C VAL A 218 -3.85 2.87 -6.89
N ILE A 219 -3.08 3.27 -5.88
CA ILE A 219 -2.93 4.68 -5.44
C ILE A 219 -2.17 5.51 -6.47
N VAL A 220 -1.14 4.94 -7.09
CA VAL A 220 -0.28 5.62 -8.09
C VAL A 220 -1.00 5.89 -9.41
N PHE A 221 -1.99 5.07 -9.77
CA PHE A 221 -2.60 5.09 -11.09
C PHE A 221 -3.13 6.48 -11.57
N PRO A 222 -3.85 7.27 -10.75
CA PRO A 222 -4.30 8.61 -11.17
C PRO A 222 -3.17 9.57 -11.53
N ILE A 223 -1.98 9.42 -10.96
CA ILE A 223 -0.82 10.28 -11.24
C ILE A 223 -0.47 10.21 -12.73
N ILE A 224 -0.42 9.01 -13.30
CA ILE A 224 -0.10 8.82 -14.72
C ILE A 224 -1.15 9.46 -15.59
N GLN A 225 -2.44 9.24 -15.29
CA GLN A 225 -3.51 9.82 -16.09
C GLN A 225 -3.50 11.36 -16.03
N LEU A 226 -3.25 11.95 -14.86
CA LEU A 226 -3.11 13.39 -14.70
C LEU A 226 -1.92 13.93 -15.50
N LYS A 227 -0.77 13.24 -15.50
CA LYS A 227 0.40 13.64 -16.30
C LYS A 227 0.14 13.55 -17.80
N VAL A 228 -0.53 12.49 -18.26
CA VAL A 228 -0.94 12.35 -19.66
C VAL A 228 -1.89 13.49 -20.04
N LEU A 229 -2.86 13.81 -19.17
CA LEU A 229 -3.81 14.89 -19.42
C LEU A 229 -3.12 16.26 -19.44
N GLN A 230 -2.17 16.52 -18.53
CA GLN A 230 -1.34 17.72 -18.56
C GLN A 230 -0.55 17.84 -19.87
N HIS A 231 0.08 16.75 -20.32
CA HIS A 231 0.79 16.69 -21.61
C HIS A 231 -0.12 17.03 -22.79
N ILE A 232 -1.36 16.51 -22.77
CA ILE A 232 -2.37 16.82 -23.79
C ILE A 232 -2.72 18.31 -23.78
N PHE A 233 -2.89 18.92 -22.60
CA PHE A 233 -3.20 20.35 -22.49
C PHE A 233 -2.03 21.25 -22.92
N TYR A 234 -0.79 20.87 -22.61
CA TYR A 234 0.38 21.60 -23.09
C TYR A 234 0.49 21.61 -24.61
N ASN A 235 0.11 20.51 -25.24
CA ASN A 235 0.19 20.33 -26.69
C ASN A 235 -1.20 20.32 -27.35
N LEU A 236 -2.15 21.10 -26.80
CA LEU A 236 -3.56 21.04 -27.20
C LEU A 236 -3.76 21.26 -28.72
N GLU A 237 -2.95 22.14 -29.31
CA GLU A 237 -2.91 22.39 -30.76
C GLU A 237 -2.63 21.12 -31.57
N HIS A 238 -1.57 20.41 -31.23
CA HIS A 238 -1.22 19.17 -31.89
C HIS A 238 -2.37 18.14 -31.82
N TYR A 239 -3.04 18.01 -30.66
CA TYR A 239 -4.11 17.03 -30.48
C TYR A 239 -5.39 17.38 -31.23
N TYR A 240 -5.82 18.65 -31.28
CA TYR A 240 -6.98 18.99 -32.12
C TYR A 240 -6.67 18.91 -33.62
N MET A 241 -5.43 19.20 -34.05
CA MET A 241 -5.03 19.00 -35.44
C MET A 241 -5.01 17.52 -35.83
N MET A 242 -4.54 16.64 -34.94
CA MET A 242 -4.65 15.19 -35.11
C MET A 242 -6.12 14.73 -35.16
N MET A 243 -6.97 15.25 -34.26
CA MET A 243 -8.39 14.93 -34.23
C MET A 243 -9.08 15.32 -35.54
N MET A 244 -8.77 16.49 -36.08
CA MET A 244 -9.27 16.94 -37.38
C MET A 244 -8.88 15.98 -38.51
N LYS A 245 -7.59 15.61 -38.59
CA LYS A 245 -7.07 14.72 -39.64
C LYS A 245 -7.68 13.32 -39.57
N ASN A 246 -7.86 12.77 -38.38
CA ASN A 246 -8.32 11.39 -38.18
C ASN A 246 -9.84 11.24 -38.33
N HIS A 247 -10.62 12.25 -37.93
CA HIS A 247 -12.08 12.19 -37.93
C HIS A 247 -12.74 13.02 -39.04
N GLY A 248 -11.96 13.73 -39.87
CA GLY A 248 -12.47 14.48 -41.02
C GLY A 248 -13.31 15.70 -40.65
N PHE A 249 -13.04 16.32 -39.49
CA PHE A 249 -13.71 17.56 -39.09
C PHE A 249 -13.42 18.68 -40.09
N ARG A 250 -14.43 19.52 -40.36
CA ARG A 250 -14.33 20.57 -41.39
C ARG A 250 -13.72 21.85 -40.86
N THR A 251 -13.76 22.06 -39.55
CA THR A 251 -13.27 23.27 -38.89
C THR A 251 -12.35 22.95 -37.72
N ILE A 252 -11.40 23.85 -37.44
CA ILE A 252 -10.51 23.78 -36.26
C ILE A 252 -11.34 23.82 -34.98
N ASP A 253 -12.38 24.66 -34.94
CA ASP A 253 -13.23 24.83 -33.78
C ASP A 253 -13.98 23.56 -33.39
N GLU A 254 -14.51 22.80 -34.36
CA GLU A 254 -15.16 21.50 -34.11
C GLU A 254 -14.16 20.49 -33.53
N ALA A 255 -12.95 20.42 -34.12
CA ALA A 255 -11.92 19.51 -33.65
C ALA A 255 -11.46 19.87 -32.23
N ALA A 256 -11.23 21.16 -31.94
CA ALA A 256 -10.84 21.65 -30.63
C ALA A 256 -11.93 21.38 -29.57
N PHE A 257 -13.19 21.59 -29.92
CA PHE A 257 -14.33 21.27 -29.04
C PHE A 257 -14.38 19.77 -28.71
N HIS A 258 -14.23 18.90 -29.71
CA HIS A 258 -14.24 17.45 -29.50
C HIS A 258 -13.04 16.96 -28.69
N THR A 259 -11.84 17.47 -28.95
CA THR A 259 -10.64 17.17 -28.16
C THR A 259 -10.83 17.58 -26.70
N LEU A 260 -11.30 18.81 -26.46
CA LEU A 260 -11.53 19.30 -25.10
C LEU A 260 -12.62 18.50 -24.39
N LYS A 261 -13.68 18.10 -25.09
CA LYS A 261 -14.72 17.22 -24.55
C LYS A 261 -14.12 15.88 -24.09
N GLN A 262 -13.25 15.26 -24.89
CA GLN A 262 -12.57 14.02 -24.49
C GLN A 262 -11.69 14.23 -23.25
N CYS A 263 -10.96 15.35 -23.17
CA CYS A 263 -10.17 15.69 -21.98
C CYS A 263 -11.05 15.88 -20.74
N VAL A 264 -12.22 16.52 -20.87
CA VAL A 264 -13.19 16.69 -19.77
C VAL A 264 -13.71 15.34 -19.31
N ASP A 265 -14.09 14.47 -20.24
CA ASP A 265 -14.66 13.16 -19.91
C ASP A 265 -13.60 12.26 -19.26
N TRP A 266 -12.36 12.28 -19.74
CA TRP A 266 -11.24 11.59 -19.09
C TRP A 266 -10.96 12.15 -17.69
N HIS A 267 -10.95 13.48 -17.52
CA HIS A 267 -10.79 14.07 -16.18
C HIS A 267 -11.89 13.62 -15.20
N LYS A 268 -13.15 13.51 -15.66
CA LYS A 268 -14.24 12.97 -14.84
C LYS A 268 -14.00 11.50 -14.46
N GLU A 269 -13.45 10.69 -15.34
CA GLU A 269 -13.09 9.30 -15.03
C GLU A 269 -12.04 9.23 -13.92
N ILE A 270 -11.03 10.11 -13.93
CA ILE A 270 -10.01 10.23 -12.88
C ILE A 270 -10.66 10.59 -11.54
N LEU A 271 -11.54 11.60 -11.53
CA LEU A 271 -12.27 12.03 -10.34
C LEU A 271 -13.11 10.88 -9.77
N ASN A 272 -13.90 10.23 -10.61
CA ASN A 272 -14.74 9.10 -10.22
C ASN A 272 -13.92 7.91 -9.70
N TYR A 273 -12.72 7.67 -10.24
CA TYR A 273 -11.82 6.62 -9.76
C TYR A 273 -11.34 6.89 -8.33
N VAL A 274 -10.93 8.13 -8.02
CA VAL A 274 -10.49 8.50 -6.67
C VAL A 274 -11.66 8.54 -5.69
N ASP A 275 -12.84 8.98 -6.12
CA ASP A 275 -14.05 8.92 -5.29
C ASP A 275 -14.46 7.47 -4.98
N GLU A 276 -14.35 6.56 -5.95
CA GLU A 276 -14.56 5.13 -5.75
C GLU A 276 -13.54 4.56 -4.75
N PHE A 277 -12.24 4.87 -4.91
CA PHE A 277 -11.20 4.50 -3.94
C PHE A 277 -11.55 4.97 -2.53
N ASN A 278 -11.91 6.24 -2.40
CA ASN A 278 -12.25 6.84 -1.10
C ASN A 278 -13.47 6.16 -0.47
N SER A 279 -14.49 5.82 -1.26
CA SER A 279 -15.68 5.13 -0.76
C SER A 279 -15.39 3.71 -0.26
N LEU A 280 -14.36 3.05 -0.80
CA LEU A 280 -13.99 1.67 -0.47
C LEU A 280 -12.93 1.57 0.63
N MET A 281 -11.89 2.41 0.55
CA MET A 281 -10.66 2.24 1.31
C MET A 281 -10.45 3.31 2.39
N SER A 282 -11.21 4.41 2.42
CA SER A 282 -10.92 5.52 3.35
C SER A 282 -10.87 5.11 4.82
N THR A 283 -11.79 4.25 5.28
CA THR A 283 -11.77 3.71 6.64
C THR A 283 -10.57 2.79 6.86
N CYS A 284 -10.22 1.96 5.88
CA CYS A 284 -9.04 1.09 5.97
C CYS A 284 -7.75 1.91 6.07
N MET A 285 -7.60 2.96 5.26
CA MET A 285 -6.45 3.87 5.31
C MET A 285 -6.37 4.64 6.64
N PHE A 286 -7.52 4.95 7.25
CA PHE A 286 -7.56 5.55 8.58
C PHE A 286 -7.09 4.58 9.68
N LEU A 287 -7.51 3.32 9.62
CA LEU A 287 -7.02 2.30 10.56
C LEU A 287 -5.52 2.06 10.38
N ASP A 288 -5.04 1.99 9.14
CA ASP A 288 -3.62 1.88 8.79
C ASP A 288 -2.79 3.06 9.33
N PHE A 289 -3.34 4.27 9.27
CA PHE A 289 -2.73 5.47 9.85
C PHE A 289 -2.56 5.36 11.38
N ILE A 290 -3.61 5.00 12.11
CA ILE A 290 -3.53 4.84 13.58
C ILE A 290 -2.54 3.72 13.93
N GLN A 291 -2.67 2.58 13.25
CA GLN A 291 -1.83 1.41 13.44
C GLN A 291 -0.36 1.75 13.24
N SER A 292 -0.03 2.48 12.17
CA SER A 292 1.33 2.89 11.86
C SER A 292 1.89 3.89 12.87
N SER A 293 1.09 4.86 13.31
CA SER A 293 1.49 5.81 14.36
C SER A 293 1.83 5.09 15.67
N LEU A 294 1.00 4.14 16.06
CA LEU A 294 1.22 3.34 17.26
C LEU A 294 2.49 2.48 17.13
N GLN A 295 2.66 1.84 15.99
CA GLN A 295 3.80 0.96 15.72
C GLN A 295 5.14 1.70 15.78
N ILE A 296 5.23 2.89 15.18
CA ILE A 296 6.45 3.71 15.25
C ILE A 296 6.75 4.10 16.69
N ALA A 297 5.72 4.50 17.45
CA ALA A 297 5.88 4.86 18.85
C ALA A 297 6.42 3.70 19.69
N CYS A 298 5.82 2.51 19.60
CA CYS A 298 6.27 1.32 20.32
C CYS A 298 7.72 0.94 19.98
N VAL A 299 8.07 0.88 18.69
CA VAL A 299 9.43 0.53 18.26
C VAL A 299 10.46 1.53 18.78
N LEU A 300 10.14 2.84 18.74
CA LEU A 300 11.06 3.86 19.27
C LEU A 300 11.22 3.78 20.79
N ILE A 301 10.16 3.47 21.52
CA ILE A 301 10.23 3.28 22.98
C ILE A 301 11.09 2.06 23.28
N ASP A 302 10.82 0.92 22.65
CA ASP A 302 11.58 -0.31 22.85
C ASP A 302 13.08 -0.06 22.57
N MET A 303 13.41 0.67 21.50
CA MET A 303 14.80 1.04 21.16
C MET A 303 15.48 1.96 22.21
N LEU A 304 14.72 2.73 22.98
CA LEU A 304 15.25 3.67 23.98
C LEU A 304 15.31 3.06 25.39
N THR A 305 14.36 2.19 25.74
CA THR A 305 14.26 1.62 27.09
C THR A 305 15.07 0.33 27.23
N THR A 306 15.20 -0.45 26.16
CA THR A 306 15.79 -1.78 26.23
C THR A 306 17.28 -1.75 25.92
N LYS A 307 18.09 -2.42 26.74
CA LYS A 307 19.53 -2.59 26.49
C LYS A 307 19.74 -3.59 25.35
N MET A 308 19.93 -3.07 24.13
CA MET A 308 20.11 -3.89 22.94
C MET A 308 21.58 -4.16 22.61
N VAL A 309 21.89 -5.38 22.18
CA VAL A 309 23.16 -5.69 21.52
C VAL A 309 23.16 -5.09 20.11
N LEU A 310 24.34 -4.78 19.56
CA LEU A 310 24.47 -4.17 18.23
C LEU A 310 23.62 -4.85 17.14
N MET A 311 23.57 -6.18 17.11
CA MET A 311 22.75 -6.90 16.12
C MET A 311 21.24 -6.66 16.28
N GLN A 312 20.74 -6.60 17.52
CA GLN A 312 19.33 -6.28 17.78
C GLN A 312 19.01 -4.83 17.39
N PHE A 313 19.91 -3.89 17.73
CA PHE A 313 19.75 -2.49 17.32
C PHE A 313 19.70 -2.33 15.80
N VAL A 314 20.56 -3.04 15.06
CA VAL A 314 20.54 -3.05 13.58
C VAL A 314 19.24 -3.65 13.02
N ALA A 315 18.71 -4.70 13.66
CA ALA A 315 17.44 -5.30 13.25
C ALA A 315 16.25 -4.37 13.47
N GLU A 316 16.13 -3.78 14.66
CA GLU A 316 15.02 -2.87 15.00
C GLU A 316 15.08 -1.57 14.18
N SER A 317 16.28 -1.03 13.93
CA SER A 317 16.45 0.12 13.04
C SER A 317 16.13 -0.19 11.56
N GLY A 318 16.45 -1.39 11.10
CA GLY A 318 16.04 -1.88 9.78
C GLY A 318 14.52 -1.97 9.64
N TYR A 319 13.85 -2.50 10.66
CA TYR A 319 12.40 -2.56 10.74
C TYR A 319 11.76 -1.16 10.75
N LEU A 320 12.27 -0.24 11.58
CA LEU A 320 11.84 1.16 11.58
C LEU A 320 12.03 1.80 10.19
N GLY A 321 13.16 1.53 9.53
CA GLY A 321 13.44 1.98 8.17
C GLY A 321 12.39 1.51 7.16
N ILE A 322 11.94 0.25 7.25
CA ILE A 322 10.83 -0.26 6.43
C ILE A 322 9.54 0.52 6.69
N LEU A 323 9.18 0.72 7.95
CA LEU A 323 7.94 1.42 8.32
C LEU A 323 7.92 2.84 7.77
N MET A 324 9.04 3.55 7.91
CA MET A 324 9.20 4.89 7.36
C MET A 324 9.12 4.88 5.83
N PHE A 325 9.81 3.95 5.17
CA PHE A 325 9.82 3.85 3.72
C PHE A 325 8.43 3.54 3.15
N ARG A 326 7.72 2.59 3.76
CA ARG A 326 6.34 2.24 3.39
C ARG A 326 5.42 3.46 3.47
N LEU A 327 5.42 4.16 4.60
CA LEU A 327 4.58 5.34 4.78
C LEU A 327 4.96 6.44 3.80
N PHE A 328 6.26 6.70 3.64
CA PHE A 328 6.74 7.67 2.68
C PHE A 328 6.19 7.39 1.27
N LEU A 329 6.20 6.14 0.79
CA LEU A 329 5.61 5.78 -0.51
C LEU A 329 4.12 6.14 -0.59
N TYR A 330 3.31 5.72 0.38
CA TYR A 330 1.85 6.00 0.38
C TYR A 330 1.56 7.50 0.35
N TYR A 331 2.18 8.25 1.26
CA TYR A 331 1.89 9.66 1.45
C TYR A 331 2.53 10.53 0.36
N SER A 332 3.69 10.14 -0.18
CA SER A 332 4.30 10.82 -1.33
C SER A 332 3.43 10.65 -2.58
N TYR A 333 3.00 9.42 -2.91
CA TYR A 333 2.16 9.21 -4.08
C TYR A 333 0.79 9.86 -3.94
N ALA A 334 0.19 9.82 -2.75
CA ALA A 334 -1.04 10.55 -2.50
C ALA A 334 -0.85 12.07 -2.67
N ASN A 335 0.26 12.63 -2.18
CA ASN A 335 0.59 14.04 -2.35
C ASN A 335 0.83 14.41 -3.82
N ASP A 336 1.48 13.55 -4.59
CA ASP A 336 1.68 13.76 -6.02
C ASP A 336 0.34 13.85 -6.78
N VAL A 337 -0.69 13.09 -6.39
CA VAL A 337 -2.04 13.24 -6.96
C VAL A 337 -2.59 14.65 -6.69
N ILE A 338 -2.40 15.19 -5.49
CA ILE A 338 -2.83 16.55 -5.12
C ILE A 338 -2.13 17.58 -6.01
N VAL A 339 -0.80 17.50 -6.07
CA VAL A 339 0.04 18.44 -6.84
C VAL A 339 -0.26 18.38 -8.33
N MET A 340 -0.36 17.18 -8.90
CA MET A 340 -0.65 17.00 -10.33
C MET A 340 -2.07 17.45 -10.68
N SER A 341 -3.05 17.22 -9.80
CA SER A 341 -4.42 17.69 -9.98
C SER A 341 -4.49 19.22 -10.02
N GLN A 342 -3.77 19.91 -9.12
CA GLN A 342 -3.71 21.38 -9.11
C GLN A 342 -2.94 21.92 -10.33
N GLY A 343 -1.84 21.26 -10.70
CA GLY A 343 -1.04 21.61 -11.88
C GLY A 343 -1.80 21.55 -13.20
N LEU A 344 -2.91 20.79 -13.25
CA LEU A 344 -3.78 20.73 -14.43
C LEU A 344 -4.36 22.10 -14.79
N ALA A 345 -4.74 22.92 -13.80
CA ALA A 345 -5.24 24.28 -14.05
C ALA A 345 -4.18 25.15 -14.74
N LEU A 346 -2.92 25.02 -14.32
CA LEU A 346 -1.80 25.74 -14.90
C LEU A 346 -1.51 25.28 -16.34
N ALA A 347 -1.49 23.96 -16.58
CA ALA A 347 -1.30 23.40 -17.92
C ALA A 347 -2.40 23.88 -18.89
N ILE A 348 -3.65 23.92 -18.44
CA ILE A 348 -4.76 24.46 -19.23
C ILE A 348 -4.57 25.95 -19.49
N TYR A 349 -4.18 26.74 -18.48
CA TYR A 349 -3.97 28.17 -18.63
C TYR A 349 -2.83 28.51 -19.62
N GLN A 350 -1.79 27.67 -19.64
CA GLN A 350 -0.65 27.80 -20.55
C GLN A 350 -0.95 27.34 -21.99
N SER A 351 -2.08 26.68 -22.22
CA SER A 351 -2.55 26.40 -23.59
C SER A 351 -2.94 27.70 -24.30
N GLN A 352 -2.94 27.71 -25.64
CA GLN A 352 -3.42 28.84 -26.44
C GLN A 352 -4.97 28.95 -26.44
N TRP A 353 -5.60 28.79 -25.28
CA TRP A 353 -7.05 28.78 -25.12
C TRP A 353 -7.71 30.11 -25.50
N TYR A 354 -6.96 31.23 -25.40
CA TYR A 354 -7.46 32.57 -25.72
C TYR A 354 -7.65 32.80 -27.23
N GLU A 355 -7.09 31.94 -28.08
CA GLU A 355 -7.27 31.98 -29.55
C GLU A 355 -8.42 31.10 -30.02
N GLN A 356 -9.00 30.29 -29.13
CA GLN A 356 -10.04 29.32 -29.47
C GLN A 356 -11.44 29.95 -29.55
N SER A 357 -12.40 29.22 -30.12
CA SER A 357 -13.81 29.64 -30.15
C SER A 357 -14.41 29.91 -28.77
N GLY A 358 -15.47 30.71 -28.71
CA GLY A 358 -16.14 31.09 -27.45
C GLY A 358 -16.61 29.88 -26.62
N GLN A 359 -17.04 28.80 -27.28
CA GLN A 359 -17.46 27.57 -26.61
C GLN A 359 -16.30 26.84 -25.94
N VAL A 360 -15.15 26.73 -26.64
CA VAL A 360 -13.92 26.13 -26.11
C VAL A 360 -13.39 26.95 -24.93
N LYS A 361 -13.37 28.29 -25.06
CA LYS A 361 -13.02 29.21 -23.97
C LYS A 361 -13.84 28.98 -22.70
N PHE A 362 -15.17 28.85 -22.85
CA PHE A 362 -16.06 28.59 -21.72
C PHE A 362 -15.75 27.25 -21.05
N MET A 363 -15.56 26.18 -21.83
CA MET A 363 -15.21 24.85 -21.28
C MET A 363 -13.86 24.85 -20.56
N THR A 364 -12.86 25.50 -21.14
CA THR A 364 -11.53 25.69 -20.53
C THR A 364 -11.66 26.44 -19.20
N PHE A 365 -12.42 27.53 -19.16
CA PHE A 365 -12.66 28.29 -17.93
C PHE A 365 -13.31 27.43 -16.84
N MET A 366 -14.33 26.64 -17.19
CA MET A 366 -14.98 25.70 -16.26
C MET A 366 -14.02 24.64 -15.73
N LEU A 367 -13.11 24.13 -16.58
CA LEU A 367 -12.07 23.19 -16.14
C LEU A 367 -11.08 23.85 -15.18
N ILE A 368 -10.61 25.07 -15.47
CA ILE A 368 -9.71 25.81 -14.58
C ILE A 368 -10.38 26.02 -13.21
N MET A 369 -11.65 26.42 -13.19
CA MET A 369 -12.40 26.59 -11.93
C MET A 369 -12.55 25.27 -11.17
N ARG A 370 -12.86 24.16 -11.86
CA ARG A 370 -12.98 22.84 -11.21
C ARG A 370 -11.66 22.37 -10.61
N ASN A 371 -10.54 22.65 -11.26
CA ASN A 371 -9.20 22.23 -10.82
C ASN A 371 -8.63 23.09 -9.68
N GLN A 372 -9.33 24.15 -9.23
CA GLN A 372 -8.98 24.83 -7.98
C GLN A 372 -9.21 23.94 -6.75
N LYS A 373 -10.09 22.93 -6.85
CA LYS A 373 -10.29 21.91 -5.82
C LYS A 373 -9.47 20.67 -6.15
N ALA A 374 -8.38 20.49 -5.43
CA ALA A 374 -7.47 19.36 -5.59
C ALA A 374 -8.14 17.99 -5.37
N LEU A 375 -7.62 16.99 -6.07
CA LEU A 375 -7.99 15.60 -5.92
C LEU A 375 -7.22 14.96 -4.76
N ASN A 376 -7.94 14.44 -3.76
CA ASN A 376 -7.33 13.97 -2.52
C ASN A 376 -7.84 12.56 -2.15
N TYR A 377 -6.94 11.73 -1.62
CA TYR A 377 -7.30 10.50 -0.92
C TYR A 377 -7.67 10.80 0.54
N LYS A 378 -8.78 10.25 1.03
CA LYS A 378 -9.35 10.54 2.36
C LYS A 378 -8.85 9.54 3.41
N LEU A 379 -8.55 10.04 4.60
CA LEU A 379 -8.29 9.27 5.82
C LEU A 379 -9.54 9.27 6.72
N GLY A 380 -10.58 8.57 6.28
CA GLY A 380 -11.88 8.58 6.95
C GLY A 380 -12.41 10.01 7.16
N ILE A 381 -12.71 10.36 8.43
CA ILE A 381 -13.18 11.68 8.84
C ILE A 381 -12.06 12.65 9.24
N PHE A 382 -10.80 12.18 9.34
CA PHE A 382 -9.70 12.92 9.98
C PHE A 382 -8.90 13.79 9.02
N GLY A 383 -9.07 13.62 7.71
CA GLY A 383 -8.43 14.48 6.71
C GLY A 383 -8.03 13.75 5.44
N TYR A 384 -6.88 14.14 4.89
CA TYR A 384 -6.39 13.66 3.61
C TYR A 384 -4.99 13.06 3.74
N MET A 385 -4.66 12.12 2.86
CA MET A 385 -3.31 11.60 2.71
C MET A 385 -2.44 12.65 2.02
N SER A 386 -1.43 13.17 2.72
CA SER A 386 -0.42 14.09 2.19
C SER A 386 0.91 13.94 2.95
N LEU A 387 1.98 14.50 2.41
CA LEU A 387 3.27 14.53 3.10
C LEU A 387 3.20 15.29 4.44
N ASN A 388 2.32 16.29 4.57
CA ASN A 388 2.07 16.98 5.84
C ASN A 388 1.47 16.04 6.90
N THR A 389 0.54 15.16 6.49
CA THR A 389 -0.01 14.14 7.38
C THR A 389 1.06 13.14 7.79
N TYR A 390 1.94 12.73 6.88
CA TYR A 390 3.11 11.90 7.21
C TYR A 390 4.02 12.56 8.26
N LEU A 391 4.37 13.84 8.08
CA LEU A 391 5.14 14.59 9.08
C LEU A 391 4.42 14.67 10.42
N SER A 392 3.09 14.79 10.41
CA SER A 392 2.28 14.81 11.64
C SER A 392 2.35 13.49 12.40
N ILE A 393 2.43 12.34 11.71
CA ILE A 393 2.67 11.03 12.35
C ILE A 393 4.03 11.03 13.04
N LEU A 394 5.07 11.48 12.34
CA LEU A 394 6.43 11.51 12.89
C LEU A 394 6.54 12.44 14.09
N HIS A 395 5.95 13.63 14.01
CA HIS A 395 5.89 14.57 15.13
C HIS A 395 5.13 13.98 16.31
N GLY A 396 3.99 13.32 16.07
CA GLY A 396 3.22 12.64 17.12
C GLY A 396 4.02 11.54 17.81
N ALA A 397 4.68 10.68 17.04
CA ALA A 397 5.54 9.63 17.58
C ALA A 397 6.72 10.21 18.38
N TYR A 398 7.39 11.24 17.86
CA TYR A 398 8.48 11.92 18.57
C TYR A 398 8.01 12.56 19.87
N SER A 399 6.88 13.28 19.87
CA SER A 399 6.32 13.88 21.08
C SER A 399 5.97 12.84 22.14
N TYR A 400 5.39 11.71 21.73
CA TYR A 400 5.05 10.62 22.65
C TYR A 400 6.31 9.97 23.25
N VAL A 401 7.32 9.73 22.42
CA VAL A 401 8.63 9.22 22.85
C VAL A 401 9.29 10.16 23.85
N MET A 402 9.35 11.47 23.54
CA MET A 402 9.93 12.47 24.44
C MET A 402 9.17 12.58 25.76
N LEU A 403 7.84 12.45 25.74
CA LEU A 403 7.03 12.44 26.95
C LEU A 403 7.40 11.25 27.84
N ILE A 404 7.45 10.03 27.28
CA ILE A 404 7.83 8.83 28.04
C ILE A 404 9.25 8.96 28.58
N TYR A 405 10.19 9.43 27.75
CA TYR A 405 11.56 9.64 28.17
C TYR A 405 11.69 10.70 29.28
N SER A 406 10.81 11.71 29.32
CA SER A 406 10.80 12.71 30.40
C SER A 406 10.18 12.23 31.71
N VAL A 407 9.38 11.16 31.65
CA VAL A 407 8.69 10.58 32.81
C VAL A 407 9.52 9.45 33.45
N ASN A 408 10.38 8.78 32.68
CA ASN A 408 11.40 7.85 33.16
C ASN A 408 12.69 8.57 33.60
#